data_AF-A0A382EYZ2-F1
#
_entry.id   AF-A0A382EYZ2-F1
#
_cell.length_a   1.000
_cell.length_b   1.000
_cell.length_c   1.000
_cell.angle_alpha   90.00
_cell.angle_beta   90.00
_cell.angle_gamma   90.00
#
_symmetry.space_group_name_H-M   'P 1'
#
loop_
_entity.id
_entity.type
_entity.pdbx_description
1 polymer ?
#
loop_
_entity_poly.entity_id
_entity_poly.type
_entity_poly.pdbx_seq_one_letter_code
_entity_poly.pdbx_strand_id
1 'polypeptide(L)' 'ALAANAPMLTRATMVEGRTEVGILPTGQGVGSIDELPSVADLVSRIVDEATEALDRLCGG' A
#
# COMPACT_ATOMS: atom_id res chain seq x y z
N ALA A 1 -1.91 -17.00 -21.47
CA ALA A 1 -0.52 -17.31 -21.09
C ALA A 1 -0.04 -16.53 -19.86
N LEU A 2 -0.29 -15.21 -19.76
CA LEU A 2 0.18 -14.38 -18.64
C LEU A 2 -0.44 -14.75 -17.26
N ALA A 3 -1.68 -15.24 -17.22
CA ALA A 3 -2.39 -15.54 -15.97
C ALA A 3 -1.78 -16.69 -15.13
N ALA A 4 -1.16 -17.70 -15.77
CA ALA A 4 -0.59 -18.84 -15.05
C ALA A 4 0.72 -18.50 -14.32
N ASN A 5 1.47 -17.52 -14.83
CA ASN A 5 2.79 -17.15 -14.31
C ASN A 5 2.77 -15.92 -13.39
N ALA A 6 1.60 -15.32 -13.15
CA ALA A 6 1.46 -14.11 -12.34
C ALA A 6 2.02 -14.27 -10.89
N PRO A 7 1.75 -15.37 -10.16
CA PRO A 7 2.37 -15.56 -8.83
C PRO A 7 3.90 -15.61 -8.89
N MET A 8 4.45 -16.22 -9.94
CA MET A 8 5.90 -16.32 -10.17
C MET A 8 6.53 -14.95 -10.45
N LEU A 9 5.89 -14.14 -11.30
CA LEU A 9 6.35 -12.78 -11.61
C LEU A 9 6.24 -11.82 -10.41
N THR A 10 5.22 -11.98 -9.56
CA THR A 10 5.09 -11.25 -8.29
C THR A 10 6.19 -11.67 -7.29
N ARG A 11 6.50 -12.97 -7.20
CA ARG A 11 7.59 -13.44 -6.32
C ARG A 11 8.94 -12.86 -6.74
N ALA A 12 9.21 -12.78 -8.05
CA ALA A 12 10.46 -12.22 -8.57
C ALA A 12 10.70 -10.79 -8.07
N THR A 13 9.67 -9.93 -8.02
CA THR A 13 9.80 -8.56 -7.51
C THR A 13 9.73 -8.48 -5.99
N MET A 14 8.67 -9.00 -5.38
CA MET A 14 8.33 -8.76 -3.96
C MET A 14 9.20 -9.56 -2.98
N VAL A 15 9.79 -10.67 -3.44
CA VAL A 15 10.60 -11.57 -2.58
C VAL A 15 12.05 -11.61 -3.04
N GLU A 16 12.28 -11.74 -4.35
CA GLU A 16 13.64 -11.86 -4.89
C GLU A 16 14.29 -10.52 -5.26
N GLY A 17 13.54 -9.40 -5.25
CA GLY A 17 14.05 -8.05 -5.54
C GLY A 17 14.36 -7.79 -7.03
N ARG A 18 13.91 -8.65 -7.94
CA ARG A 18 14.17 -8.58 -9.38
C ARG A 18 13.11 -7.76 -10.12
N THR A 19 13.15 -6.45 -9.91
CA THR A 19 12.18 -5.49 -10.47
C THR A 19 12.15 -5.43 -11.99
N GLU A 20 13.22 -5.83 -12.66
CA GLU A 20 13.43 -5.77 -14.11
C GLU A 20 12.82 -6.95 -14.90
N VAL A 21 12.52 -8.07 -14.24
CA VAL A 21 11.97 -9.29 -14.87
C VAL A 21 10.61 -9.71 -14.32
N GLY A 22 10.10 -9.03 -13.29
CA GLY A 22 8.82 -9.36 -12.66
C GLY A 22 7.77 -8.26 -12.78
N ILE A 23 6.65 -8.42 -12.07
CA ILE A 23 5.58 -7.41 -11.97
C ILE A 23 5.48 -6.90 -10.55
N LEU A 24 5.27 -5.61 -10.35
CA LEU A 24 4.99 -5.02 -9.04
C LEU A 24 3.48 -4.78 -8.92
N PRO A 25 2.72 -5.63 -8.20
CA PRO A 25 1.29 -5.44 -8.05
C PRO A 25 1.01 -4.29 -7.08
N THR A 26 0.73 -3.10 -7.62
CA THR A 26 0.40 -1.89 -6.83
C THR A 26 -0.88 -1.23 -7.33
N GLY A 27 -1.60 -0.57 -6.41
CA GLY A 27 -2.70 0.33 -6.75
C GLY A 27 -2.23 1.76 -7.01
N GLN A 28 -3.12 2.61 -7.53
CA GLN A 28 -2.80 4.02 -7.81
C GLN A 28 -2.38 4.81 -6.56
N GLY A 29 -2.86 4.41 -5.37
CA GLY A 29 -2.50 5.05 -4.10
C GLY A 29 -1.02 4.94 -3.71
N VAL A 30 -0.23 4.08 -4.37
CA VAL A 30 1.21 3.95 -4.09
C VAL A 30 1.96 5.28 -4.32
N GLY A 31 1.49 6.12 -5.25
CA GLY A 31 2.10 7.42 -5.54
C GLY A 31 1.87 8.48 -4.46
N SER A 32 1.10 8.17 -3.41
CA SER A 32 0.87 9.04 -2.26
C SER A 32 1.59 8.57 -1.00
N ILE A 33 2.42 7.52 -1.10
CA ILE A 33 3.15 6.93 0.03
C ILE A 33 4.61 7.39 -0.06
N ASP A 34 4.99 8.35 0.78
CA ASP A 34 6.36 8.91 0.83
C ASP A 34 7.16 8.45 2.08
N GLU A 35 6.57 7.59 2.90
CA GLU A 35 7.09 7.20 4.21
C GLU A 35 6.85 5.71 4.49
N LEU A 36 7.65 5.15 5.41
CA LEU A 36 7.61 3.75 5.83
C LEU A 36 7.53 3.65 7.37
N PRO A 37 6.41 4.06 7.99
CA PRO A 37 6.20 3.95 9.43
C PRO A 37 6.04 2.49 9.86
N SER A 38 6.04 2.25 11.18
CA SER A 38 5.61 0.95 11.70
C SER A 38 4.11 0.74 11.44
N VAL A 39 3.66 -0.51 11.42
CA VAL A 39 2.23 -0.83 11.26
C VAL A 39 1.40 -0.20 12.39
N ALA A 40 1.93 -0.16 13.61
CA ALA A 40 1.24 0.43 14.75
C ALA A 40 1.04 1.94 14.57
N ASP A 41 2.08 2.66 14.15
CA ASP A 41 2.02 4.11 13.93
C ASP A 41 1.07 4.44 12.77
N LEU A 42 1.14 3.68 11.67
CA LEU A 42 0.25 3.85 10.51
C LEU A 42 -1.22 3.71 10.91
N VAL A 43 -1.55 2.64 11.64
CA VAL A 43 -2.92 2.38 12.07
C VAL A 43 -3.41 3.45 13.04
N SER A 44 -2.59 3.85 14.02
CA SER A 44 -2.93 4.94 14.95
C SER A 44 -3.27 6.21 14.19
N ARG A 45 -2.39 6.62 13.27
CA ARG A 45 -2.60 7.85 12.50
C ARG A 45 -3.85 7.79 11.63
N ILE A 46 -4.13 6.68 10.96
CA ILE A 46 -5.36 6.52 10.15
C ILE A 46 -6.61 6.71 11.02
N VAL A 47 -6.63 6.15 12.23
CA VAL A 47 -7.76 6.28 13.16
C VAL A 47 -7.91 7.73 13.65
N ASP A 48 -6.80 8.39 13.98
CA ASP A 48 -6.78 9.79 14.42
C ASP A 48 -7.29 10.72 13.29
N GLU A 49 -6.74 10.61 12.08
CA GLU A 49 -7.14 11.40 10.90
C GLU A 49 -8.62 11.18 10.54
N ALA A 50 -9.11 9.93 10.65
CA ALA A 50 -10.51 9.61 10.40
C ALA A 50 -11.43 10.24 11.45
N THR A 51 -11.03 10.23 12.73
CA THR A 51 -11.78 10.87 13.82
C THR A 51 -11.85 12.38 13.61
N GLU A 52 -10.73 13.02 13.29
CA GLU A 52 -10.68 14.44 12.95
C GLU A 52 -11.54 14.78 11.74
N ALA A 53 -11.56 13.91 10.72
CA ALA A 53 -12.40 14.10 9.54
C ALA A 53 -13.90 14.00 9.89
N LEU A 54 -14.28 13.06 10.74
CA LEU A 54 -15.65 12.94 11.22
C LEU A 54 -16.06 14.16 12.05
N ASP A 55 -15.21 14.64 12.95
CA ASP A 55 -15.48 15.84 13.74
C ASP A 55 -15.68 17.06 12.83
N ARG A 56 -14.83 17.24 11.80
CA ARG A 56 -15.01 18.33 10.82
C ARG A 56 -16.30 18.25 10.01
N LEU A 57 -16.79 17.04 9.73
CA LEU A 57 -17.95 16.82 8.86
C LEU A 57 -19.27 16.72 9.63
N CYS A 58 -19.23 16.30 10.89
CA CYS A 58 -20.40 15.92 11.68
C CYS A 58 -20.47 16.60 13.06
N GLY A 59 -19.37 17.14 13.56
CA GLY A 59 -19.28 17.78 14.87
C GLY A 59 -19.54 19.28 14.79
N GLY A 60 -20.82 19.69 14.82
CA GLY A 60 -21.25 21.08 15.06
C GLY A 60 -21.05 22.05 13.90
#